data_AF-A0A6G3LNV0-F1
#
_entry.id   AF-A0A6G3LNV0-F1
#
_cell.length_a   1.000
_cell.length_b   1.000
_cell.length_c   1.000
_cell.angle_alpha   90.00
_cell.angle_beta   90.00
_cell.angle_gamma   90.00
#
_symmetry.space_group_name_H-M   'P 1'
#
loop_
_entity.id
_entity.type
_entity.pdbx_description
1 polymer ?
#
loop_
_entity_poly.entity_id
_entity_poly.type
_entity_poly.pdbx_seq_one_letter_code
_entity_poly.pdbx_strand_id
1 'polypeptide(L)'
;MANVKISISIPEAILRRVDDLSRSMKISRSELITRILVEALGAETDSEPPKYPTVLWKLRKEGHYRLRSPRYPGRTIKERWIVEEVEEE
;
A
#
# COMPACT_ATOMS: atom_id res chain seq x y z
N MET A 1 9.19 -3.10 -6.03
CA MET A 1 9.71 -3.52 -7.35
C MET A 1 8.82 -2.96 -8.44
N ALA A 2 9.37 -2.70 -9.64
CA ALA A 2 8.58 -2.25 -10.78
C ALA A 2 7.76 -3.41 -11.37
N ASN A 3 6.49 -3.17 -11.71
CA ASN A 3 5.66 -4.16 -12.40
C ASN A 3 6.09 -4.27 -13.86
N VAL A 4 6.49 -5.47 -14.29
CA VAL A 4 6.80 -5.78 -15.68
C VAL A 4 5.65 -6.61 -16.27
N LYS A 5 5.07 -6.15 -17.38
CA LYS A 5 4.05 -6.91 -18.10
C LYS A 5 4.72 -8.03 -18.90
N ILE A 6 4.30 -9.26 -18.66
CA ILE A 6 4.70 -10.43 -19.43
C ILE A 6 3.50 -11.01 -20.19
N SER A 7 3.75 -11.61 -21.34
CA SER A 7 2.77 -12.36 -22.13
C SER A 7 3.20 -13.81 -22.20
N ILE A 8 2.34 -14.73 -21.78
CA ILE A 8 2.62 -16.17 -21.77
C ILE A 8 1.48 -16.93 -22.46
N SER A 9 1.82 -17.98 -23.19
CA SER A 9 0.84 -18.92 -23.74
C SER A 9 0.61 -20.04 -22.75
N ILE A 10 -0.65 -20.29 -22.38
CA ILE A 10 -1.05 -21.38 -21.48
C ILE A 10 -2.25 -22.13 -22.07
N PRO A 11 -2.39 -23.44 -21.77
CA PRO A 11 -3.56 -24.20 -22.17
C PRO A 11 -4.87 -23.56 -21.68
N GLU A 12 -5.88 -23.50 -22.55
CA GLU A 12 -7.16 -22.83 -22.24
C GLU A 12 -7.87 -23.43 -21.02
N ALA A 13 -7.83 -24.76 -20.90
CA ALA A 13 -8.41 -25.47 -19.76
C ALA A 13 -7.80 -25.03 -18.42
N ILE A 14 -6.50 -24.70 -18.40
CA ILE A 14 -5.82 -24.20 -17.20
C ILE A 14 -6.22 -22.75 -16.93
N LEU A 15 -6.24 -21.90 -17.96
CA LEU A 15 -6.65 -20.51 -17.82
C LEU A 15 -8.07 -20.39 -17.23
N ARG A 16 -9.01 -21.22 -17.68
CA ARG A 16 -10.37 -21.25 -17.12
C ARG A 16 -10.39 -21.54 -15.62
N ARG A 17 -9.59 -22.52 -15.17
CA ARG A 17 -9.48 -22.85 -13.74
C ARG A 17 -8.86 -21.70 -12.92
N VAL A 18 -7.86 -21.01 -13.48
CA VAL A 18 -7.28 -19.83 -12.83
C VAL A 18 -8.32 -18.72 -12.69
N ASP A 19 -9.14 -18.49 -13.71
CA ASP A 19 -10.20 -17.48 -13.70
C ASP A 19 -11.29 -17.80 -12.67
N ASP A 20 -11.72 -19.05 -12.60
CA ASP A 20 -12.72 -19.49 -11.62
C ASP A 20 -12.20 -19.34 -10.19
N LEU A 21 -10.93 -19.71 -9.95
CA LEU A 21 -10.29 -19.55 -8.64
C LEU A 21 -10.15 -18.07 -8.26
N SER A 22 -9.69 -17.23 -9.19
CA SER A 22 -9.57 -15.77 -9.02
C SER A 22 -10.91 -15.14 -8.64
N ARG A 23 -12.00 -15.53 -9.30
CA ARG A 23 -13.36 -15.07 -8.97
C ARG A 23 -13.81 -15.53 -7.58
N SER A 24 -13.58 -16.81 -7.24
CA SER A 24 -13.98 -17.36 -5.94
C SER A 24 -13.28 -16.64 -4.77
N MET A 25 -12.02 -16.27 -4.96
CA MET A 25 -11.19 -15.57 -3.97
C MET A 25 -11.36 -14.05 -4.00
N LYS A 26 -12.13 -13.49 -4.96
CA LYS A 26 -12.30 -12.04 -5.19
C LYS A 26 -10.98 -11.27 -5.34
N ILE A 27 -9.97 -11.90 -5.94
CA ILE A 27 -8.67 -11.28 -6.24
C ILE A 27 -8.45 -11.20 -7.74
N SER A 28 -7.55 -10.33 -8.19
CA SER A 28 -7.22 -10.24 -9.62
C SER A 28 -6.46 -11.49 -10.09
N ARG A 29 -6.57 -11.81 -11.38
CA ARG A 29 -5.81 -12.90 -12.03
C ARG A 29 -4.30 -12.72 -11.80
N SER A 30 -3.81 -11.50 -11.96
CA SER A 30 -2.41 -11.14 -11.76
C SER A 30 -1.96 -11.44 -10.35
N GLU A 31 -2.75 -11.02 -9.36
CA GLU A 31 -2.45 -11.24 -7.93
C GLU A 31 -2.42 -12.72 -7.57
N LEU A 32 -3.38 -13.50 -8.07
CA LEU A 32 -3.40 -14.95 -7.88
C LEU A 32 -2.14 -15.61 -8.47
N ILE A 33 -1.77 -15.27 -9.70
CA ILE A 33 -0.57 -15.78 -10.36
C ILE A 33 0.68 -15.39 -9.56
N THR A 34 0.78 -14.14 -9.11
CA THR A 34 1.90 -13.67 -8.29
C THR A 34 2.03 -14.48 -7.01
N ARG A 35 0.93 -14.73 -6.27
CA ARG A 35 0.94 -15.53 -5.04
C ARG A 35 1.45 -16.95 -5.29
N ILE A 36 0.98 -17.60 -6.34
CA ILE A 36 1.42 -18.97 -6.72
C ILE A 36 2.91 -18.96 -7.08
N LEU A 37 3.38 -17.97 -7.85
CA LEU A 37 4.79 -17.86 -8.22
C LEU A 37 5.69 -17.61 -7.01
N VAL A 38 5.25 -16.77 -6.08
CA VAL A 38 5.94 -16.49 -4.81
C VAL A 38 6.08 -17.76 -3.98
N GLU A 39 4.98 -18.50 -3.81
CA GLU A 39 4.96 -19.78 -3.08
C GLU A 39 5.85 -20.84 -3.76
N ALA A 40 5.75 -20.98 -5.08
CA ALA A 40 6.48 -22.00 -5.84
C ALA A 40 7.99 -21.71 -5.96
N LEU A 41 8.38 -20.45 -6.05
CA LEU A 41 9.78 -20.04 -6.22
C LEU A 41 10.47 -19.72 -4.89
N GLY A 42 9.74 -19.70 -3.77
CA GLY A 42 10.27 -19.28 -2.48
C GLY A 42 10.79 -17.84 -2.48
N ALA A 43 10.26 -17.01 -3.38
CA ALA A 43 10.67 -15.62 -3.49
C ALA A 43 9.99 -14.83 -2.36
N GLU A 44 10.77 -14.35 -1.40
CA GLU A 44 10.28 -13.33 -0.47
C GLU A 44 9.97 -12.07 -1.28
N THR A 45 8.70 -11.89 -1.63
CA THR A 45 8.23 -10.57 -2.02
C THR A 45 8.31 -9.72 -0.75
N ASP A 46 9.40 -8.97 -0.61
CA ASP A 46 9.45 -7.75 0.19
C ASP A 46 8.48 -6.72 -0.41
N SER A 47 7.21 -7.09 -0.53
CA SER A 47 6.13 -6.16 -0.75
C SER A 47 5.50 -5.94 0.62
N GLU A 48 6.19 -5.18 1.48
CA GLU A 48 5.41 -4.18 2.20
C GLU A 48 4.53 -3.52 1.13
N PRO A 49 3.19 -3.50 1.30
CA PRO A 49 2.33 -2.80 0.36
C PRO A 49 2.93 -1.41 0.15
N PRO A 50 3.07 -0.90 -1.08
CA PRO A 50 3.59 0.44 -1.29
C PRO A 50 2.79 1.34 -0.37
N LYS A 51 3.44 1.84 0.70
CA LYS A 51 2.87 2.82 1.61
C LYS A 51 2.69 4.03 0.73
N TYR A 52 1.52 4.11 0.10
CA TYR A 52 1.05 5.34 -0.50
C TYR A 52 1.24 6.41 0.56
N PRO A 53 1.63 7.63 0.18
CA PRO A 53 1.77 8.69 1.14
C PRO A 53 0.38 9.17 1.61
N THR A 54 -0.46 8.27 2.14
CA THR A 54 -1.57 8.67 2.98
C THR A 54 -0.95 9.20 4.26
N VAL A 55 -1.38 10.38 4.69
CA VAL A 55 -0.90 11.15 5.85
C VAL A 55 -0.58 10.27 7.10
N LEU A 56 -1.19 9.10 7.21
CA LEU A 56 -0.90 8.00 8.13
C LEU A 56 0.57 7.55 8.25
N TRP A 57 1.39 7.56 7.19
CA TRP A 57 2.80 7.14 7.34
C TRP A 57 3.65 8.17 8.09
N LYS A 58 3.32 9.48 7.98
CA LYS A 58 3.90 10.54 8.82
C LYS A 58 3.48 10.34 10.28
N LEU A 59 2.21 10.01 10.51
CA LEU A 59 1.69 9.69 11.85
C LEU A 59 2.36 8.47 12.49
N ARG A 60 2.83 7.48 11.69
CA ARG A 60 3.56 6.31 12.22
C ARG A 60 4.98 6.64 12.68
N LYS A 61 5.65 7.60 12.02
CA LYS A 61 7.01 8.06 12.43
C LYS A 61 6.96 8.86 13.74
N GLU A 62 5.81 9.45 14.04
CA GLU A 62 5.58 10.28 15.24
C GLU A 62 4.87 9.54 16.39
N GLY A 63 4.95 8.20 16.43
CA GLY A 63 4.45 7.40 17.57
C GLY A 63 5.13 7.68 18.92
N HIS A 64 6.04 8.65 18.99
CA HIS A 64 6.68 9.14 20.22
C HIS A 64 6.24 10.56 20.62
N TYR A 65 5.54 11.30 19.77
CA TYR A 65 4.97 12.58 20.17
C TYR A 65 3.55 12.36 20.66
N ARG A 66 3.42 12.34 21.99
CA ARG A 66 2.17 12.55 22.73
C ARG A 66 1.51 13.85 22.25
N LEU A 67 0.85 13.83 21.10
CA LEU A 67 0.05 14.96 20.64
C LEU A 67 -1.33 14.77 21.25
N ARG A 68 -1.61 15.62 22.24
CA ARG A 68 -2.91 15.75 22.88
C ARG A 68 -3.97 15.78 21.79
N SER A 69 -4.92 14.84 21.84
CA SER A 69 -6.05 14.79 20.92
C SER A 69 -6.70 16.17 20.83
N PRO A 70 -6.79 16.80 19.65
CA PRO A 70 -7.52 18.06 19.51
C PRO A 70 -8.98 17.83 19.91
N ARG A 71 -9.39 18.40 21.03
CA ARG A 71 -10.80 18.41 21.45
C ARG A 71 -11.56 19.38 20.53
N TYR A 72 -12.49 18.81 19.75
CA TYR A 72 -13.70 19.37 19.11
C TYR A 72 -13.67 20.81 18.52
N PRO A 73 -14.16 21.02 17.28
CA PRO A 73 -14.00 22.29 16.57
C PRO A 73 -14.98 23.34 17.08
N GLY A 74 -14.47 24.46 17.58
CA GLY A 74 -15.32 25.58 18.00
C GLY A 74 -14.70 26.96 17.94
N ARG A 75 -13.44 27.09 17.49
CA ARG A 75 -12.78 28.40 17.43
C ARG A 75 -11.80 28.48 16.28
N THR A 76 -12.19 29.18 15.22
CA THR A 76 -11.29 29.59 14.14
C THR A 76 -10.42 30.73 14.66
N ILE A 77 -9.13 30.46 14.86
CA ILE A 77 -8.16 31.52 15.18
C ILE A 77 -7.84 32.24 13.87
N LYS A 78 -8.19 33.53 13.78
CA LYS A 78 -7.95 34.40 12.61
C LYS A 78 -6.60 35.11 12.68
N GLU A 79 -5.58 34.46 13.22
CA GLU A 79 -4.25 35.05 13.32
C GLU A 79 -3.39 34.64 12.12
N ARG A 80 -2.40 35.48 11.79
CA ARG A 80 -1.48 35.25 10.68
C ARG A 80 -0.55 34.11 11.07
N TRP A 81 -0.42 33.11 10.20
CA TRP A 81 0.53 32.02 10.37
C TRP A 81 1.95 32.57 10.46
N ILE A 82 2.65 32.28 11.55
CA ILE A 82 4.08 32.51 11.70
C ILE A 82 4.74 31.16 11.41
N VAL A 83 5.47 31.08 10.29
CA VAL A 83 6.27 29.89 9.95
C VAL A 83 7.67 30.19 10.47
N GLU A 84 8.12 29.42 11.45
CA GLU A 84 9.52 29.43 11.88
C GLU A 84 10.30 28.44 11.01
N GLU A 85 11.33 28.92 10.33
CA GLU A 85 12.24 28.06 9.55
C GLU A 85 13.23 27.38 10.50
N VAL A 86 13.38 26.07 10.34
CA VAL A 86 14.35 25.26 11.08
C VAL A 86 15.52 24.98 10.14
N GLU A 87 16.70 25.50 10.45
CA GLU A 87 17.94 25.14 9.75
C GLU A 87 18.35 23.72 10.17
N GLU A 88 18.51 22.83 9.19
CA GLU A 88 19.07 21.49 9.39
C GLU A 88 20.61 21.59 9.43
N GLU A 89 21.22 21.16 10.54
CA GLU A 89 22.67 20.92 10.67
C GLU A 89 22.97 19.41 10.52
#